data_AF-A0A3A9FCN5-F1
#
_entry.id   AF-A0A3A9FCN5-F1
#
_cell.length_a   1.000
_cell.length_b   1.000
_cell.length_c   1.000
_cell.angle_alpha   90.00
_cell.angle_beta   90.00
_cell.angle_gamma   90.00
#
_symmetry.space_group_name_H-M   'P 1'
#
loop_
_entity.id
_entity.type
_entity.pdbx_description
1 polymer ?
#
loop_
_entity_poly.entity_id
_entity_poly.type
_entity_poly.pdbx_seq_one_letter_code
_entity_poly.pdbx_strand_id
1 'polypeptide(L)'
;MKRLLYMILFSLLLLTGCEKQTTDYAPAALFQMNGETTAAGIAPGDGKDAFIKAYQDYTIQVAYSDPESQYLVMSIKEIPYQDSISTMIANFFINGKPVSEETLCEDNKIPPSDLHTLLSSPEYLRKHEVIYRYLRFSWENGTIDKIESEELNYNETFETPCMETQGASLLVAHRFHI
;
A
#
# COMPACT_ATOMS: atom_id res chain seq x y z
N MET A 1 2.69 25.16 -48.93
CA MET A 1 2.20 23.85 -48.44
C MET A 1 3.23 23.05 -47.62
N LYS A 2 4.55 23.17 -47.84
CA LYS A 2 5.55 22.45 -47.01
C LYS A 2 5.64 22.94 -45.55
N ARG A 3 5.50 24.26 -45.30
CA ARG A 3 5.58 24.83 -43.94
C ARG A 3 4.43 24.43 -43.00
N LEU A 4 3.25 24.16 -43.56
CA LEU A 4 2.09 23.71 -42.78
C LEU A 4 2.25 22.25 -42.33
N LEU A 5 2.85 21.42 -43.19
CA LEU A 5 3.11 20.01 -42.89
C LEU A 5 4.11 19.84 -41.74
N TYR A 6 5.12 20.71 -41.66
CA TYR A 6 6.09 20.69 -40.55
C TYR A 6 5.48 21.14 -39.22
N MET A 7 4.51 22.07 -39.21
CA MET A 7 3.82 22.46 -37.97
C MET A 7 2.91 21.35 -37.45
N ILE A 8 2.21 20.63 -38.33
CA ILE A 8 1.35 19.50 -37.93
C ILE A 8 2.19 18.33 -37.40
N LEU A 9 3.34 18.06 -38.01
CA LEU A 9 4.25 17.00 -37.57
C LEU A 9 4.92 17.32 -36.21
N PHE A 10 5.15 18.61 -35.92
CA PHE A 10 5.71 19.06 -34.64
C PHE A 10 4.68 18.99 -33.50
N SER A 11 3.39 19.25 -33.78
CA SER A 11 2.32 19.09 -32.80
C SER A 11 2.02 17.63 -32.42
N LEU A 12 2.31 16.66 -33.30
CA LEU A 12 2.15 15.23 -32.98
C LEU A 12 3.25 14.68 -32.07
N LEU A 13 4.41 15.34 -32.00
CA LEU A 13 5.54 14.92 -31.15
C LEU A 13 5.40 15.37 -29.68
N LEU A 14 4.46 16.27 -29.39
CA LEU A 14 4.16 16.71 -28.01
C LEU A 14 3.08 15.86 -27.32
N LEU A 15 2.58 14.82 -28.00
CA LEU A 15 1.75 13.77 -27.42
C LEU A 15 2.63 12.58 -26.96
N THR A 16 3.83 12.86 -26.43
CA THR A 16 4.53 11.87 -25.62
C THR A 16 3.60 11.54 -24.47
N GLY A 17 3.08 10.31 -24.48
CA GLY A 17 2.05 9.87 -23.56
C GLY A 17 2.39 10.27 -22.13
N CYS A 18 1.38 10.73 -21.39
CA CYS A 18 1.36 10.39 -19.97
C CYS A 18 1.51 8.86 -19.94
N GLU A 19 2.74 8.41 -19.69
CA GLU A 19 2.96 7.06 -19.18
C GLU A 19 2.16 7.07 -17.88
N LYS A 20 0.92 6.58 -17.97
CA LYS A 20 0.15 6.23 -16.78
C LYS A 20 1.04 5.16 -16.17
N GLN A 21 1.83 5.56 -15.17
CA GLN A 21 2.64 4.65 -14.38
C GLN A 21 1.66 3.57 -13.96
N THR A 22 1.70 2.43 -14.64
CA THR A 22 0.96 1.25 -14.24
C THR A 22 1.72 0.80 -13.02
N THR A 23 1.35 1.36 -11.87
CA THR A 23 1.86 0.88 -10.61
C THR A 23 1.34 -0.53 -10.49
N ASP A 24 2.25 -1.50 -10.58
CA ASP A 24 1.87 -2.88 -10.43
C ASP A 24 1.42 -3.08 -8.98
N TYR A 25 0.31 -3.75 -8.80
CA TYR A 25 -0.09 -4.15 -7.47
C TYR A 25 0.92 -5.16 -6.93
N ALA A 26 1.49 -4.88 -5.76
CA ALA A 26 2.32 -5.83 -5.04
C ALA A 26 1.65 -7.22 -4.95
N PRO A 27 2.27 -8.28 -5.51
CA PRO A 27 1.73 -9.63 -5.40
C PRO A 27 1.83 -10.14 -3.97
N ALA A 28 0.99 -11.12 -3.59
CA ALA A 28 0.98 -11.68 -2.24
C ALA A 28 2.35 -12.18 -1.77
N ALA A 29 3.15 -12.73 -2.70
CA ALA A 29 4.50 -13.22 -2.40
C ALA A 29 5.47 -12.11 -1.95
N LEU A 30 5.24 -10.85 -2.33
CA LEU A 30 6.11 -9.72 -1.93
C LEU A 30 6.13 -9.50 -0.41
N PHE A 31 5.01 -9.81 0.26
CA PHE A 31 4.83 -9.60 1.70
C PHE A 31 5.43 -10.74 2.54
N GLN A 32 5.98 -11.79 1.93
CA GLN A 32 6.59 -12.87 2.70
C GLN A 32 7.98 -12.47 3.21
N MET A 33 8.29 -12.88 4.43
CA MET A 33 9.59 -12.74 5.06
C MET A 33 10.30 -14.08 5.13
N ASN A 34 11.61 -14.09 4.90
CA ASN A 34 12.51 -15.21 5.15
C ASN A 34 13.49 -14.80 6.26
N GLY A 35 13.11 -15.08 7.51
CA GLY A 35 13.79 -14.50 8.67
C GLY A 35 13.59 -12.99 8.70
N GLU A 36 14.68 -12.24 8.70
CA GLU A 36 14.67 -10.76 8.70
C GLU A 36 14.74 -10.16 7.29
N THR A 37 14.72 -10.99 6.25
CA THR A 37 14.85 -10.56 4.85
C THR A 37 13.51 -10.67 4.12
N THR A 38 13.17 -9.67 3.30
CA THR A 38 11.97 -9.69 2.46
C THR A 38 12.12 -10.67 1.29
N ALA A 39 11.01 -11.04 0.65
CA ALA A 39 11.03 -11.82 -0.59
C ALA A 39 11.82 -11.14 -1.73
N ALA A 40 11.97 -9.81 -1.70
CA ALA A 40 12.77 -9.03 -2.65
C ALA A 40 14.25 -8.92 -2.27
N GLY A 41 14.66 -9.54 -1.15
CA GLY A 41 16.06 -9.58 -0.70
C GLY A 41 16.50 -8.37 0.13
N ILE A 42 15.57 -7.58 0.68
CA ILE A 42 15.88 -6.43 1.53
C ILE A 42 15.93 -6.85 3.00
N ALA A 43 16.93 -6.38 3.74
CA ALA A 43 17.12 -6.66 5.16
C ALA A 43 17.46 -5.37 5.95
N PRO A 44 17.35 -5.39 7.29
CA PRO A 44 17.92 -4.32 8.12
C PRO A 44 19.39 -4.03 7.78
N GLY A 45 19.74 -2.75 7.73
CA GLY A 45 21.05 -2.24 7.29
C GLY A 45 21.12 -1.87 5.80
N ASP A 46 20.18 -2.33 4.97
CA ASP A 46 20.11 -1.92 3.57
C ASP A 46 19.72 -0.43 3.44
N GLY A 47 20.27 0.22 2.41
CA GLY A 47 20.07 1.64 2.14
C GLY A 47 19.14 1.91 0.96
N LYS A 48 18.96 3.21 0.69
CA LYS A 48 18.14 3.77 -0.39
C LYS A 48 18.25 3.02 -1.73
N ASP A 49 19.46 2.76 -2.20
CA ASP A 49 19.67 2.20 -3.55
C ASP A 49 19.15 0.77 -3.68
N ALA A 50 19.33 -0.05 -2.65
CA ALA A 50 18.79 -1.40 -2.60
C ALA A 50 17.25 -1.36 -2.57
N PHE A 51 16.69 -0.49 -1.73
CA PHE A 51 15.25 -0.33 -1.60
C PHE A 51 14.58 0.14 -2.90
N ILE A 52 15.13 1.17 -3.57
CA ILE A 52 14.62 1.65 -4.85
C ILE A 52 14.67 0.54 -5.89
N LYS A 53 15.79 -0.19 -5.98
CA LYS A 53 15.92 -1.30 -6.92
C LYS A 53 14.87 -2.39 -6.68
N ALA A 54 14.53 -2.67 -5.43
CA ALA A 54 13.56 -3.69 -5.06
C ALA A 54 12.11 -3.27 -5.30
N TYR A 55 11.77 -1.99 -5.09
CA TYR A 55 10.37 -1.56 -4.98
C TYR A 55 9.94 -0.38 -5.84
N GLN A 56 10.77 0.09 -6.78
CA GLN A 56 10.43 1.25 -7.63
C GLN A 56 9.13 1.11 -8.45
N ASP A 57 8.67 -0.12 -8.67
CA ASP A 57 7.49 -0.42 -9.48
C ASP A 57 6.18 -0.45 -8.65
N TYR A 58 6.28 -0.27 -7.33
CA TYR A 58 5.13 -0.30 -6.40
C TYR A 58 4.83 1.09 -5.81
N THR A 59 3.58 1.30 -5.40
CA THR A 59 3.19 2.50 -4.64
C THR A 59 3.85 2.45 -3.26
N ILE A 60 4.62 3.48 -2.93
CA ILE A 60 5.21 3.65 -1.60
C ILE A 60 4.46 4.74 -0.85
N GLN A 61 3.99 4.38 0.34
CA GLN A 61 3.45 5.32 1.32
C GLN A 61 4.55 5.69 2.33
N VAL A 62 4.56 6.92 2.82
CA VAL A 62 5.57 7.46 3.73
C VAL A 62 4.90 8.20 4.88
N ALA A 63 5.30 7.90 6.11
CA ALA A 63 4.93 8.64 7.31
C ALA A 63 6.18 9.01 8.09
N TYR A 64 6.21 10.18 8.73
CA TYR A 64 7.27 10.50 9.67
C TYR A 64 7.09 9.71 10.96
N SER A 65 8.18 9.47 11.71
CA SER A 65 8.13 8.72 12.98
C SER A 65 7.39 9.43 14.13
N ASP A 66 6.70 10.55 13.86
CA ASP A 66 5.84 11.20 14.84
C ASP A 66 4.46 10.52 14.93
N PRO A 67 3.85 10.43 16.12
CA PRO A 67 2.65 9.62 16.35
C PRO A 67 1.38 10.17 15.70
N GLU A 68 1.39 11.40 15.18
CA GLU A 68 0.24 12.03 14.52
C GLU A 68 0.37 11.99 12.98
N SER A 69 1.48 11.45 12.46
CA SER A 69 1.76 11.44 11.03
C SER A 69 0.91 10.45 10.27
N GLN A 70 0.18 10.99 9.29
CA GLN A 70 -0.54 10.22 8.29
C GLN A 70 0.42 9.75 7.19
N TYR A 71 0.09 8.61 6.57
CA TYR A 71 0.82 8.12 5.42
C TYR A 71 0.48 8.93 4.16
N LEU A 72 1.52 9.43 3.49
CA LEU A 72 1.43 10.15 2.22
C LEU A 72 2.03 9.30 1.10
N VAL A 73 1.43 9.30 -0.09
CA VAL A 73 2.03 8.68 -1.27
C VAL A 73 3.14 9.60 -1.79
N MET A 74 4.35 9.07 -1.92
CA MET A 74 5.51 9.83 -2.41
C MET A 74 6.26 9.03 -3.46
N SER A 75 6.86 9.73 -4.42
CA SER A 75 7.81 9.10 -5.35
C SER A 75 8.96 8.49 -4.55
N ILE A 76 9.27 7.22 -4.81
CA ILE A 76 10.34 6.48 -4.12
C ILE A 76 11.71 7.19 -4.19
N LYS A 77 11.94 8.04 -5.21
CA LYS A 77 13.19 8.78 -5.37
C LYS A 77 13.28 10.02 -4.47
N GLU A 78 12.12 10.56 -4.07
CA GLU A 78 11.95 11.80 -3.31
C GLU A 78 11.85 11.57 -1.80
N ILE A 79 11.72 10.31 -1.36
CA ILE A 79 11.63 9.93 0.05
C ILE A 79 12.85 10.45 0.83
N PRO A 80 12.65 11.14 1.97
CA PRO A 80 13.73 11.68 2.78
C PRO A 80 14.35 10.60 3.66
N TYR A 81 15.01 9.61 3.05
CA TYR A 81 15.58 8.44 3.75
C TYR A 81 16.58 8.75 4.88
N GLN A 82 17.11 9.98 4.94
CA GLN A 82 18.01 10.41 6.00
C GLN A 82 17.27 10.75 7.31
N ASP A 83 15.97 11.00 7.23
CA ASP A 83 15.12 11.32 8.38
C ASP A 83 14.62 10.04 9.05
N SER A 84 14.15 10.16 10.29
CA SER A 84 13.43 9.07 10.97
C SER A 84 12.01 8.99 10.43
N ILE A 85 11.78 8.02 9.54
CA ILE A 85 10.52 7.83 8.82
C ILE A 85 10.13 6.35 8.75
N SER A 86 8.88 6.09 8.41
CA SER A 86 8.40 4.78 8.00
C SER A 86 7.92 4.82 6.55
N THR A 87 8.34 3.85 5.75
CA THR A 87 7.78 3.62 4.41
C THR A 87 6.98 2.34 4.40
N MET A 88 5.91 2.27 3.61
CA MET A 88 5.02 1.12 3.58
C MET A 88 4.57 0.80 2.15
N ILE A 89 4.56 -0.48 1.83
CA ILE A 89 3.85 -1.05 0.68
C ILE A 89 2.67 -1.81 1.25
N ALA A 90 1.47 -1.57 0.74
CA ALA A 90 0.28 -2.25 1.23
C ALA A 90 -0.76 -2.43 0.13
N ASN A 91 -1.48 -3.55 0.18
CA ASN A 91 -2.55 -3.87 -0.77
C ASN A 91 -3.69 -4.61 -0.08
N PHE A 92 -4.90 -4.35 -0.56
CA PHE A 92 -6.03 -5.27 -0.37
C PHE A 92 -5.93 -6.43 -1.35
N PHE A 93 -6.35 -7.59 -0.90
CA PHE A 93 -6.53 -8.81 -1.68
C PHE A 93 -7.98 -9.25 -1.55
N ILE A 94 -8.70 -9.26 -2.67
CA ILE A 94 -10.09 -9.72 -2.74
C ILE A 94 -10.10 -11.02 -3.52
N ASN A 95 -10.49 -12.11 -2.85
CA ASN A 95 -10.46 -13.46 -3.41
C ASN A 95 -9.07 -13.79 -4.02
N GLY A 96 -8.01 -13.49 -3.27
CA GLY A 96 -6.61 -13.71 -3.68
C GLY A 96 -6.04 -12.76 -4.73
N LYS A 97 -6.83 -11.81 -5.28
CA LYS A 97 -6.34 -10.84 -6.28
C LYS A 97 -6.07 -9.49 -5.64
N PRO A 98 -4.90 -8.87 -5.90
CA PRO A 98 -4.62 -7.57 -5.33
C PRO A 98 -5.45 -6.47 -6.02
N VAL A 99 -5.93 -5.51 -5.24
CA VAL A 99 -6.77 -4.38 -5.70
C VAL A 99 -6.44 -3.12 -4.91
N SER A 100 -6.64 -1.94 -5.50
CA SER A 100 -6.60 -0.66 -4.78
C SER A 100 -7.93 -0.37 -4.09
N GLU A 101 -7.89 0.54 -3.12
CA GLU A 101 -9.09 1.16 -2.54
C GLU A 101 -9.97 1.82 -3.60
N GLU A 102 -9.37 2.50 -4.58
CA GLU A 102 -10.09 3.12 -5.71
C GLU A 102 -10.87 2.06 -6.51
N THR A 103 -10.21 0.98 -6.93
CA THR A 103 -10.87 -0.11 -7.67
C THR A 103 -11.95 -0.79 -6.83
N LEU A 104 -11.70 -1.02 -5.54
CA LEU A 104 -12.69 -1.52 -4.59
C LEU A 104 -13.94 -0.64 -4.55
N CYS A 105 -13.76 0.68 -4.48
CA CYS A 105 -14.86 1.64 -4.46
C CYS A 105 -15.62 1.64 -5.80
N GLU A 106 -14.90 1.65 -6.92
CA GLU A 106 -15.47 1.64 -8.27
C GLU A 106 -16.29 0.36 -8.54
N ASP A 107 -15.73 -0.81 -8.25
CA ASP A 107 -16.36 -2.11 -8.47
C ASP A 107 -17.66 -2.27 -7.66
N ASN A 108 -17.67 -1.70 -6.43
CA ASN A 108 -18.82 -1.74 -5.53
C ASN A 108 -19.75 -0.53 -5.66
N LYS A 109 -19.40 0.46 -6.51
CA LYS A 109 -20.17 1.70 -6.75
C LYS A 109 -20.44 2.49 -5.47
N ILE A 110 -19.44 2.59 -4.60
CA ILE A 110 -19.50 3.34 -3.36
C ILE A 110 -18.52 4.53 -3.40
N PRO A 111 -18.79 5.62 -2.69
CA PRO A 111 -17.79 6.65 -2.47
C PRO A 111 -16.68 6.15 -1.53
N PRO A 112 -15.47 6.73 -1.56
CA PRO A 112 -14.37 6.36 -0.66
C PRO A 112 -14.73 6.42 0.84
N SER A 113 -15.63 7.33 1.23
CA SER A 113 -16.12 7.44 2.61
C SER A 113 -16.79 6.17 3.14
N ASP A 114 -17.32 5.35 2.25
CA ASP A 114 -18.12 4.18 2.60
C ASP A 114 -17.30 2.88 2.51
N LEU A 115 -16.02 2.97 2.11
CA LEU A 115 -15.14 1.82 1.96
C LEU A 115 -15.02 1.03 3.26
N HIS A 116 -14.86 1.71 4.39
CA HIS A 116 -14.78 1.02 5.68
C HIS A 116 -16.09 0.29 6.00
N THR A 117 -17.24 0.88 5.70
CA THR A 117 -18.55 0.23 5.89
C THR A 117 -18.68 -1.04 5.04
N LEU A 118 -18.18 -1.02 3.80
CA LEU A 118 -18.13 -2.20 2.94
C LEU A 118 -17.22 -3.29 3.52
N LEU A 119 -15.99 -2.94 3.91
CA LEU A 119 -14.99 -3.88 4.41
C LEU A 119 -15.39 -4.51 5.76
N SER A 120 -16.33 -3.88 6.48
CA SER A 120 -16.92 -4.42 7.71
C SER A 120 -18.30 -5.05 7.50
N SER A 121 -18.81 -5.13 6.27
CA SER A 121 -20.15 -5.66 5.99
C SER A 121 -20.18 -7.19 6.08
N PRO A 122 -21.06 -7.78 6.91
CA PRO A 122 -21.32 -9.22 6.93
C PRO A 122 -21.65 -9.80 5.55
N GLU A 123 -22.47 -9.09 4.78
CA GLU A 123 -22.96 -9.52 3.48
C GLU A 123 -21.85 -9.57 2.44
N TYR A 124 -20.90 -8.64 2.52
CA TYR A 124 -19.72 -8.60 1.65
C TYR A 124 -18.71 -9.68 2.05
N LEU A 125 -18.34 -9.75 3.33
CA LEU A 125 -17.36 -10.70 3.84
C LEU A 125 -17.81 -12.17 3.71
N ARG A 126 -19.11 -12.47 3.70
CA ARG A 126 -19.59 -13.84 3.41
C ARG A 126 -19.41 -14.27 1.95
N LYS A 127 -19.20 -13.32 1.04
CA LYS A 127 -19.07 -13.57 -0.41
C LYS A 127 -17.65 -13.39 -0.92
N HIS A 128 -16.83 -12.67 -0.17
CA HIS A 128 -15.48 -12.29 -0.56
C HIS A 128 -14.52 -12.58 0.57
N GLU A 129 -13.42 -13.25 0.25
CA GLU A 129 -12.22 -13.24 1.08
C GLU A 129 -11.57 -11.85 0.95
N VAL A 130 -11.32 -11.20 2.07
CA VAL A 130 -10.78 -9.84 2.16
C VAL A 130 -9.59 -9.83 3.09
N ILE A 131 -8.41 -9.68 2.50
CA ILE A 131 -7.14 -9.71 3.22
C ILE A 131 -6.39 -8.41 2.92
N TYR A 132 -5.95 -7.70 3.94
CA TYR A 132 -5.01 -6.58 3.80
C TYR A 132 -3.62 -7.04 4.20
N ARG A 133 -2.63 -6.83 3.33
CA ARG A 133 -1.22 -7.12 3.64
C ARG A 133 -0.42 -5.84 3.57
N TYR A 134 0.53 -5.69 4.48
CA TYR A 134 1.48 -4.59 4.42
C TYR A 134 2.90 -5.03 4.77
N LEU A 135 3.86 -4.34 4.17
CA LEU A 135 5.28 -4.45 4.42
C LEU A 135 5.78 -3.05 4.75
N ARG A 136 6.16 -2.84 6.02
CA ARG A 136 6.62 -1.56 6.57
C ARG A 136 8.12 -1.62 6.83
N PHE A 137 8.81 -0.51 6.56
CA PHE A 137 10.23 -0.33 6.78
C PHE A 137 10.43 0.93 7.62
N SER A 138 11.08 0.78 8.77
CA SER A 138 11.54 1.90 9.58
C SER A 138 12.92 2.33 9.11
N TRP A 139 13.10 3.63 8.90
CA TRP A 139 14.34 4.23 8.43
C TRP A 139 14.95 5.09 9.51
N GLU A 140 16.26 5.02 9.63
CA GLU A 140 17.05 5.85 10.52
C GLU A 140 18.42 6.08 9.86
N ASN A 141 18.84 7.35 9.77
CA ASN A 141 20.14 7.76 9.20
C ASN A 141 20.49 7.13 7.83
N GLY A 142 19.50 7.01 6.92
CA GLY A 142 19.72 6.52 5.56
C GLY A 142 19.64 5.00 5.38
N THR A 143 19.41 4.25 6.46
CA THR A 143 19.33 2.78 6.44
C THR A 143 18.04 2.27 7.05
N ILE A 144 17.62 1.08 6.63
CA ILE A 144 16.49 0.37 7.21
C ILE A 144 16.91 -0.18 8.58
N ASP A 145 16.25 0.26 9.64
CA ASP A 145 16.46 -0.24 11.00
C ASP A 145 15.62 -1.51 11.27
N LYS A 146 14.37 -1.50 10.80
CA LYS A 146 13.40 -2.58 11.05
C LYS A 146 12.49 -2.81 9.86
N ILE A 147 12.09 -4.07 9.68
CA ILE A 147 11.08 -4.48 8.70
C ILE A 147 9.95 -5.21 9.43
N GLU A 148 8.71 -4.85 9.12
CA GLU A 148 7.50 -5.47 9.64
C GLU A 148 6.65 -5.94 8.46
N SER A 149 6.19 -7.19 8.51
CA SER A 149 5.22 -7.71 7.56
C SER A 149 4.06 -8.31 8.32
N GLU A 150 2.85 -7.84 8.03
CA GLU A 150 1.64 -8.35 8.67
C GLU A 150 0.51 -8.51 7.65
N GLU A 151 -0.46 -9.32 8.07
CA GLU A 151 -1.67 -9.63 7.34
C GLU A 151 -2.87 -9.44 8.27
N LEU A 152 -3.90 -8.76 7.77
CA LEU A 152 -5.20 -8.64 8.42
C LEU A 152 -6.25 -9.34 7.57
N ASN A 153 -6.80 -10.45 8.10
CA ASN A 153 -7.92 -11.16 7.50
C ASN A 153 -9.24 -10.59 8.05
N TYR A 154 -9.96 -9.83 7.23
CA TYR A 154 -11.21 -9.19 7.65
C TYR A 154 -12.32 -10.22 7.91
N ASN A 155 -12.28 -11.38 7.24
CA ASN A 155 -13.23 -12.46 7.46
C ASN A 155 -13.13 -13.04 8.88
N GLU A 156 -11.90 -13.21 9.40
CA GLU A 156 -11.67 -13.74 10.75
C GLU A 156 -12.13 -12.77 11.85
N THR A 157 -11.99 -11.47 11.62
CA THR A 157 -12.50 -10.44 12.54
C THR A 157 -14.03 -10.40 12.60
N PHE A 158 -14.70 -10.94 11.59
CA PHE A 158 -16.15 -11.04 11.52
C PHE A 158 -16.68 -12.40 12.00
N GLU A 159 -15.96 -13.50 11.74
CA GLU A 159 -16.38 -14.86 12.09
C GLU A 159 -16.05 -15.28 13.52
N THR A 160 -15.22 -14.52 14.26
CA THR A 160 -15.13 -14.69 15.70
C THR A 160 -16.41 -14.15 16.36
N PRO A 161 -17.29 -15.00 16.93
CA PRO A 161 -18.33 -14.49 17.79
C PRO A 161 -17.60 -13.84 18.97
N CYS A 162 -17.98 -12.62 19.34
CA CYS A 162 -17.71 -12.12 20.67
C CYS A 162 -18.23 -13.16 21.66
N MET A 163 -17.38 -14.04 22.17
CA MET A 163 -17.70 -14.74 23.39
C MET A 163 -17.89 -13.66 24.43
N GLU A 164 -19.11 -13.54 24.93
CA GLU A 164 -19.47 -12.71 26.08
C GLU A 164 -18.59 -13.12 27.27
N THR A 165 -17.40 -12.53 27.38
CA THR A 165 -16.72 -12.40 28.65
C THR A 165 -16.96 -11.00 29.16
N GLN A 166 -17.83 -10.92 30.15
CA GLN A 166 -18.14 -9.75 30.95
C GLN A 166 -16.86 -8.98 31.27
N GLY A 167 -16.82 -7.71 30.83
CA GLY A 167 -15.96 -6.69 31.41
C GLY A 167 -14.48 -6.73 31.01
N ALA A 168 -14.16 -6.45 29.75
CA ALA A 168 -12.91 -5.74 29.42
C ALA A 168 -13.04 -5.06 28.05
N SER A 169 -12.96 -3.73 28.09
CA SER A 169 -12.92 -2.76 26.99
C SER A 169 -12.28 -3.26 25.69
N LEU A 170 -13.12 -3.53 24.67
CA LEU A 170 -12.69 -3.77 23.30
C LEU A 170 -12.40 -2.42 22.63
N LEU A 171 -11.19 -1.89 22.91
CA LEU A 171 -10.71 -0.60 22.40
C LEU A 171 -9.24 -0.75 22.01
N VAL A 172 -8.94 -1.71 21.12
CA VAL A 172 -7.57 -1.91 20.63
C VAL A 172 -7.48 -2.06 19.10
N ALA A 173 -8.56 -2.31 18.36
CA ALA A 173 -8.47 -2.51 16.91
C ALA A 173 -8.57 -1.22 16.06
N HIS A 174 -8.86 -0.05 16.65
CA HIS A 174 -9.10 1.19 15.90
C HIS A 174 -7.94 2.20 15.92
N ARG A 175 -6.73 1.79 16.32
CA ARG A 175 -5.60 2.73 16.52
C ARG A 175 -4.58 2.83 15.39
N PHE A 176 -4.86 2.25 14.23
CA PHE A 176 -4.11 2.56 13.02
C PHE A 176 -5.01 3.41 12.13
N HIS A 177 -5.06 4.71 12.45
CA HIS A 177 -5.72 5.71 11.64
C HIS A 177 -4.83 6.07 10.44
N ILE A 178 -5.48 6.14 9.28
CA ILE A 178 -5.12 7.02 8.17
C ILE A 178 -5.14 8.45 8.67
#